data_AF-A0A7Y3LFT6-F1
#
_entry.id   AF-A0A7Y3LFT6-F1
#
_cell.length_a   1.000
_cell.length_b   1.000
_cell.length_c   1.000
_cell.angle_alpha   90.00
_cell.angle_beta   90.00
_cell.angle_gamma   90.00
#
_symmetry.space_group_name_H-M   'P 1'
#
loop_
_entity.id
_entity.type
_entity.pdbx_description
1 polymer ?
#
loop_
_entity_poly.entity_id
_entity_poly.type
_entity_poly.pdbx_seq_one_letter_code
_entity_poly.pdbx_strand_id
1 'polypeptide(L)'
;MIAKLWQGLQVGPARASNEMWGAIAMTWHYIAGELSLLLGELQEVARDETIVREISDLRKEAETVSFTALANIAAESLALANDMCELSLAVGDSRGFTRQLSICNELWCFGVSAGLFCDD
;
A
#
# COMPACT_ATOMS: atom_id res chain seq x y z
N MET A 1 26.48 -4.69 -52.93
CA MET A 1 25.22 -5.38 -52.57
C MET A 1 25.28 -5.92 -51.14
N ILE A 2 25.59 -5.08 -50.13
CA ILE A 2 25.53 -5.44 -48.70
C ILE A 2 25.19 -4.16 -47.91
N ALA A 3 23.96 -3.65 -48.08
CA ALA A 3 23.49 -2.45 -47.37
C ALA A 3 22.01 -2.55 -46.96
N LYS A 4 21.48 -3.77 -46.75
CA LYS A 4 20.06 -4.01 -46.44
C LYS A 4 19.83 -5.05 -45.33
N LEU A 5 20.73 -5.13 -44.34
CA LEU A 5 20.57 -6.04 -43.19
C LEU A 5 20.83 -5.35 -41.83
N TRP A 6 20.35 -4.11 -41.68
CA TRP A 6 20.23 -3.43 -40.37
C TRP A 6 18.90 -2.67 -40.31
N GLN A 7 17.79 -3.42 -40.40
CA GLN A 7 16.42 -2.91 -40.20
C GLN A 7 15.64 -3.72 -39.15
N GLY A 8 16.36 -4.40 -38.26
CA GLY A 8 15.77 -5.07 -37.11
C GLY A 8 16.41 -4.54 -35.84
N LEU A 9 15.59 -4.00 -34.93
CA LEU A 9 15.93 -3.72 -33.53
C LEU A 9 16.63 -2.38 -33.20
N GLN A 10 16.09 -1.27 -33.68
CA GLN A 10 16.18 -0.01 -32.92
C GLN A 10 14.92 0.16 -32.09
N VAL A 11 14.88 -0.48 -30.91
CA VAL A 11 14.00 -0.03 -29.84
C VAL A 11 14.57 1.33 -29.41
N GLY A 12 14.05 2.41 -29.99
CA GLY A 12 14.56 3.75 -29.72
C GLY A 12 14.44 4.10 -28.23
N PRO A 13 15.32 4.95 -27.68
CA PRO A 13 15.34 5.31 -26.25
C PRO A 13 13.98 5.80 -25.74
N ALA A 14 13.21 6.50 -26.58
CA ALA A 14 11.87 6.97 -26.24
C ALA A 14 10.86 5.84 -25.95
N ARG A 15 10.96 4.70 -26.64
CA ARG A 15 10.06 3.56 -26.41
C ARG A 15 10.41 2.86 -25.09
N ALA A 16 11.70 2.68 -24.82
CA ALA A 16 12.18 2.14 -23.55
C ALA A 16 11.80 3.05 -22.36
N SER A 17 11.91 4.38 -22.52
CA SER A 17 11.46 5.32 -21.49
C SER A 17 9.94 5.24 -21.26
N ASN A 18 9.12 5.15 -22.31
CA ASN A 18 7.67 5.08 -22.15
C ASN A 18 7.19 3.77 -21.51
N GLU A 19 7.84 2.64 -21.83
CA GLU A 19 7.60 1.35 -21.19
C GLU A 19 8.00 1.38 -19.70
N MET A 20 9.13 2.01 -19.36
CA MET A 20 9.58 2.18 -17.97
C MET A 20 8.62 3.05 -17.14
N TRP A 21 8.21 4.21 -17.67
CA TRP A 21 7.23 5.06 -17.00
C TRP A 21 5.87 4.37 -16.83
N GLY A 22 5.45 3.58 -17.82
CA GLY A 22 4.24 2.76 -17.72
C GLY A 22 4.33 1.70 -16.63
N ALA A 23 5.45 0.98 -16.54
CA ALA A 23 5.67 -0.04 -15.50
C ALA A 23 5.73 0.58 -14.09
N ILE A 24 6.37 1.73 -13.95
CA ILE A 24 6.42 2.51 -12.71
C ILE A 24 5.00 2.93 -12.29
N ALA A 25 4.22 3.49 -13.21
CA ALA A 25 2.83 3.90 -12.93
C ALA A 25 1.92 2.72 -12.56
N MET A 26 2.09 1.55 -13.18
CA MET A 26 1.35 0.34 -12.81
C MET A 26 1.73 -0.16 -11.41
N THR A 27 3.03 -0.16 -11.10
CA THR A 27 3.52 -0.56 -9.77
C THR A 27 2.94 0.37 -8.69
N TRP A 28 2.83 1.67 -8.98
CA TRP A 28 2.18 2.63 -8.08
C TRP A 28 0.71 2.38 -7.89
N HIS A 29 -0.04 2.15 -8.98
CA HIS A 29 -1.46 1.89 -8.87
C HIS A 29 -1.74 0.59 -8.10
N TYR A 30 -0.87 -0.41 -8.27
CA TYR A 30 -0.92 -1.64 -7.49
C TYR A 30 -0.68 -1.37 -6.00
N ILE A 31 0.39 -0.66 -5.63
CA ILE A 31 0.72 -0.37 -4.22
C ILE A 31 -0.40 0.46 -3.56
N ALA A 32 -0.90 1.50 -4.24
CA ALA A 32 -2.01 2.30 -3.74
C ALA A 32 -3.30 1.48 -3.55
N GLY A 33 -3.61 0.61 -4.52
CA GLY A 33 -4.79 -0.26 -4.47
C GLY A 33 -4.70 -1.30 -3.36
N GLU A 34 -3.54 -1.94 -3.20
CA GLU A 34 -3.32 -2.95 -2.14
C GLU A 34 -3.39 -2.31 -0.75
N LEU A 35 -2.81 -1.12 -0.56
CA LEU A 35 -2.93 -0.37 0.68
C LEU A 35 -4.38 0.01 0.99
N SER A 36 -5.14 0.46 -0.02
CA SER A 36 -6.58 0.75 0.11
C SER A 36 -7.37 -0.50 0.50
N LEU A 37 -7.00 -1.68 -0.02
CA LEU A 37 -7.63 -2.95 0.32
C LEU A 37 -7.39 -3.32 1.78
N LEU A 38 -6.14 -3.28 2.25
CA LEU A 38 -5.79 -3.55 3.64
C LEU A 38 -6.47 -2.58 4.62
N LEU A 39 -6.60 -1.31 4.23
CA LEU A 39 -7.38 -0.32 4.98
C LEU A 39 -8.88 -0.67 5.00
N GLY A 40 -9.42 -1.20 3.91
CA GLY A 40 -10.80 -1.72 3.89
C GLY A 40 -11.02 -2.85 4.90
N GLU A 41 -10.09 -3.80 4.97
CA GLU A 41 -10.15 -4.91 5.94
C GLU A 41 -10.01 -4.41 7.39
N LEU A 42 -9.13 -3.43 7.63
CA LEU A 42 -9.00 -2.78 8.93
C LEU A 42 -10.31 -2.09 9.34
N GLN A 43 -10.96 -1.42 8.38
CA GLN A 43 -12.24 -0.74 8.60
C GLN A 43 -13.34 -1.72 9.03
N GLU A 44 -13.37 -2.93 8.46
CA GLU A 44 -14.38 -3.96 8.79
C GLU A 44 -14.23 -4.50 10.22
N VAL A 45 -13.01 -4.49 10.77
CA VAL A 45 -12.74 -4.97 12.14
C VAL A 45 -12.76 -3.84 13.18
N ALA A 46 -12.83 -2.58 12.74
CA ALA A 46 -13.01 -1.44 13.62
C ALA A 46 -14.42 -1.39 14.21
N ARG A 47 -14.50 -1.12 15.52
CA ARG A 47 -15.78 -1.02 16.25
C ARG A 47 -16.16 0.40 16.62
N ASP A 48 -15.20 1.31 16.61
CA ASP A 48 -15.40 2.72 16.93
C ASP A 48 -15.67 3.49 15.63
N GLU A 49 -16.78 4.24 15.58
CA GLU A 49 -17.17 5.01 14.39
C GLU A 49 -16.15 6.09 14.01
N THR A 50 -15.41 6.63 14.98
CA THR A 50 -14.34 7.60 14.76
C THR A 50 -13.19 6.94 14.02
N ILE A 51 -12.77 5.76 14.49
CA ILE A 51 -11.70 4.96 13.86
C ILE A 51 -12.13 4.52 12.45
N VAL A 52 -13.37 4.06 12.29
CA VAL A 52 -13.94 3.71 10.97
C VAL A 52 -13.85 4.88 9.99
N ARG A 53 -14.10 6.10 10.47
CA ARG A 53 -14.04 7.31 9.64
C ARG A 53 -12.61 7.68 9.29
N GLU A 54 -11.70 7.62 10.26
CA GLU A 54 -10.27 7.88 10.05
C GLU A 54 -9.67 6.91 9.01
N ILE A 55 -9.97 5.62 9.12
CA ILE A 55 -9.59 4.61 8.12
C ILE A 55 -10.18 4.93 6.74
N SER A 56 -11.45 5.37 6.68
CA SER A 56 -12.09 5.74 5.42
C SER A 56 -11.40 6.92 4.74
N ASP A 57 -10.87 7.87 5.52
CA ASP A 57 -10.18 9.03 5.00
C ASP A 57 -8.76 8.65 4.53
N LEU A 58 -8.01 7.86 5.31
CA LEU A 58 -6.72 7.28 4.89
C LEU A 58 -6.85 6.49 3.57
N ARG A 59 -7.95 5.76 3.40
CA ARG A 59 -8.21 4.98 2.19
C ARG A 59 -8.41 5.86 0.95
N LYS A 60 -9.15 6.97 1.09
CA LYS A 60 -9.30 7.96 0.00
C LYS A 60 -7.97 8.63 -0.31
N GLU A 61 -7.17 8.92 0.71
CA GLU A 61 -5.85 9.50 0.52
C GLU A 61 -4.94 8.54 -0.23
N ALA A 62 -4.89 7.25 0.15
CA ALA A 62 -4.08 6.23 -0.53
C ALA A 62 -4.37 6.17 -2.04
N GLU A 63 -5.64 6.34 -2.44
CA GLU A 63 -6.08 6.31 -3.83
C GLU A 63 -5.77 7.60 -4.62
N THR A 64 -5.48 8.71 -3.93
CA THR A 64 -5.40 10.05 -4.55
C THR A 64 -4.05 10.75 -4.42
N VAL A 65 -3.20 10.37 -3.45
CA VAL A 65 -1.93 11.05 -3.20
C VAL A 65 -0.77 10.56 -4.10
N SER A 66 0.34 11.30 -4.08
CA SER A 66 1.59 10.90 -4.74
C SER A 66 2.34 9.82 -3.95
N PHE A 67 3.22 9.07 -4.63
CA PHE A 67 3.99 7.96 -4.04
C PHE A 67 4.73 8.33 -2.73
N THR A 68 5.29 9.54 -2.64
CA THR A 68 6.02 10.00 -1.45
C THR A 68 5.13 10.11 -0.21
N ALA A 69 3.82 10.28 -0.38
CA ALA A 69 2.86 10.34 0.71
C ALA A 69 2.33 8.95 1.11
N LEU A 70 2.47 7.93 0.26
CA LEU A 70 2.02 6.55 0.59
C LEU A 70 2.77 5.96 1.78
N ALA A 71 4.05 6.29 1.95
CA ALA A 71 4.82 5.86 3.12
C ALA A 71 4.24 6.41 4.43
N ASN A 72 3.83 7.68 4.43
CA ASN A 72 3.18 8.29 5.59
C ASN A 72 1.81 7.65 5.85
N ILE A 73 0.99 7.46 4.80
CA ILE A 73 -0.32 6.81 4.95
C ILE A 73 -0.17 5.39 5.49
N ALA A 74 0.79 4.61 4.99
CA ALA A 74 1.06 3.27 5.51
C ALA A 74 1.49 3.31 6.99
N ALA A 75 2.32 4.28 7.39
CA ALA A 75 2.73 4.45 8.78
C ALA A 75 1.56 4.84 9.70
N GLU A 76 0.72 5.78 9.27
CA GLU A 76 -0.48 6.19 9.99
C GLU A 76 -1.49 5.04 10.11
N SER A 77 -1.68 4.27 9.03
CA SER A 77 -2.51 3.07 9.01
C SER A 77 -2.03 2.02 10.00
N LEU A 78 -0.71 1.78 10.07
CA LEU A 78 -0.11 0.83 10.99
C LEU A 78 -0.25 1.29 12.45
N ALA A 79 -0.04 2.59 12.72
CA ALA A 79 -0.25 3.15 14.05
C ALA A 79 -1.70 2.97 14.51
N LEU A 80 -2.66 3.26 13.64
CA LEU A 80 -4.08 3.08 13.95
C LEU A 80 -4.45 1.60 14.17
N ALA A 81 -3.88 0.67 13.39
CA ALA A 81 -4.05 -0.76 13.60
C ALA A 81 -3.45 -1.23 14.93
N ASN A 82 -2.32 -0.68 15.35
CA ASN A 82 -1.72 -0.94 16.66
C ASN A 82 -2.60 -0.43 17.80
N ASP A 83 -3.10 0.80 17.72
CA ASP A 83 -4.00 1.39 18.71
C ASP A 83 -5.27 0.53 18.89
N MET A 84 -5.82 0.01 17.78
CA MET A 84 -6.94 -0.93 17.82
C MET A 84 -6.59 -2.23 18.57
N CYS A 85 -5.39 -2.78 18.36
CA CYS A 85 -4.91 -3.95 19.08
C CYS A 85 -4.79 -3.67 20.59
N GLU A 86 -4.22 -2.53 20.95
CA GLU A 86 -4.08 -2.09 22.35
C GLU A 86 -5.45 -1.94 23.03
N LEU A 87 -6.42 -1.34 22.34
CA LEU A 87 -7.79 -1.23 22.85
C LEU A 87 -8.43 -2.60 23.08
N SER A 88 -8.28 -3.54 22.15
CA SER A 88 -8.78 -4.92 22.32
C SER A 88 -8.13 -5.64 23.50
N LEU A 89 -6.82 -5.45 23.72
CA LEU A 89 -6.13 -5.99 24.89
C LEU A 89 -6.66 -5.37 26.19
N ALA A 90 -6.86 -4.05 26.22
CA ALA A 90 -7.35 -3.33 27.39
C ALA A 90 -8.74 -3.79 27.84
N VAL A 91 -9.61 -4.17 26.90
CA VAL A 91 -10.97 -4.67 27.19
C VAL A 91 -11.07 -6.19 27.26
N GLY A 92 -9.96 -6.91 27.08
CA GLY A 92 -9.91 -8.38 27.13
C GLY A 92 -10.54 -9.09 25.92
N ASP A 93 -10.71 -8.41 24.79
CA ASP A 93 -11.27 -8.98 23.57
C ASP A 93 -10.21 -9.72 22.74
N SER A 94 -9.91 -10.95 23.14
CA SER A 94 -8.95 -11.83 22.44
C SER A 94 -9.28 -12.08 20.96
N ARG A 95 -10.57 -12.14 20.59
CA ARG A 95 -10.98 -12.39 19.20
C ARG A 95 -10.82 -11.13 18.34
N GLY A 96 -11.18 -9.96 18.89
CA GLY A 96 -10.91 -8.66 18.28
C GLY A 96 -9.42 -8.46 18.05
N PHE A 97 -8.63 -8.65 19.10
CA PHE A 97 -7.17 -8.56 19.06
C PHE A 97 -6.55 -9.44 17.97
N THR A 98 -6.92 -10.73 17.91
CA THR A 98 -6.33 -11.65 16.92
C THR A 98 -6.61 -11.22 15.48
N ARG A 99 -7.81 -10.71 15.20
CA ARG A 99 -8.18 -10.23 13.86
C ARG A 99 -7.40 -8.97 13.49
N GLN A 100 -7.35 -8.01 14.41
CA GLN A 100 -6.65 -6.74 14.21
C GLN A 100 -5.14 -6.96 14.06
N LEU A 101 -4.56 -7.85 14.86
CA LEU A 101 -3.14 -8.21 14.79
C LEU A 101 -2.78 -8.86 13.45
N SER A 102 -3.66 -9.70 12.89
CA SER A 102 -3.45 -10.28 11.56
C SER A 102 -3.30 -9.19 10.50
N ILE A 103 -4.23 -8.23 10.48
CA ILE A 103 -4.22 -7.12 9.52
C ILE A 103 -3.02 -6.19 9.77
N CYS A 104 -2.68 -5.93 11.04
CA CYS A 104 -1.48 -5.17 11.40
C CYS A 104 -0.19 -5.82 10.86
N ASN A 105 -0.07 -7.14 11.00
CA ASN A 105 1.05 -7.89 10.44
C ASN A 105 1.08 -7.85 8.90
N GLU A 106 -0.08 -7.97 8.26
CA GLU A 106 -0.19 -7.87 6.80
C GLU A 106 0.19 -6.47 6.29
N LEU A 107 -0.25 -5.40 6.95
CA LEU A 107 0.17 -4.02 6.69
C LEU A 107 1.69 -3.84 6.83
N TRP A 108 2.29 -4.39 7.88
CA TRP A 108 3.75 -4.35 8.06
C TRP A 108 4.49 -5.08 6.93
N CYS A 109 4.13 -6.34 6.67
CA CYS A 109 4.77 -7.14 5.62
C CYS A 109 4.62 -6.49 4.23
N PHE A 110 3.44 -5.94 3.94
CA PHE A 110 3.19 -5.18 2.73
C PHE A 110 4.08 -3.94 2.66
N GLY A 111 4.12 -3.14 3.72
CA GLY A 111 4.90 -1.90 3.76
C GLY A 111 6.40 -2.14 3.57
N VAL A 112 6.97 -3.19 4.16
CA VAL A 112 8.37 -3.60 3.92
C VAL A 112 8.56 -4.04 2.46
N SER A 113 7.68 -4.90 1.94
CA SER A 113 7.78 -5.43 0.58
C SER A 113 7.62 -4.37 -0.50
N ALA A 114 6.79 -3.35 -0.24
CA ALA A 114 6.56 -2.22 -1.11
C ALA A 114 7.62 -1.11 -0.97
N GLY A 115 8.57 -1.25 -0.03
CA GLY A 115 9.59 -0.23 0.26
C GLY A 115 9.03 1.04 0.90
N LEU A 116 7.88 0.94 1.56
CA LEU A 116 7.25 2.03 2.32
C LEU A 116 7.83 2.15 3.73
N PHE A 117 8.34 1.05 4.28
CA PHE A 117 9.04 1.00 5.56
C PHE A 117 10.51 0.59 5.37
N CYS A 118 11.37 1.03 6.29
CA CYS A 118 12.71 0.47 6.43
C CYS A 118 12.62 -0.80 7.28
N ASP A 119 13.20 -1.90 6.80
CA ASP A 119 13.45 -3.08 7.62
C ASP A 119 14.74 -2.79 8.42
N ASP A 120 14.62 -2.62 9.74
CA ASP A 120 15.77 -2.37 10.64
C ASP A 120 16.56 -3.67 10.94
#